data_AF-A0A1V4XQQ8-F1
#
_entry.id   AF-A0A1V4XQQ8-F1
#
_cell.length_a   1.000
_cell.length_b   1.000
_cell.length_c   1.000
_cell.angle_alpha   90.00
_cell.angle_beta   90.00
_cell.angle_gamma   90.00
#
_symmetry.space_group_name_H-M   'P 1'
#
loop_
_entity.id
_entity.type
_entity.pdbx_description
1 polymer ?
#
loop_
_entity_poly.entity_id
_entity_poly.type
_entity_poly.pdbx_seq_one_letter_code
_entity_poly.pdbx_strand_id
1 'polypeptide(L)'
;MLRVLAPGGILVVLEFSEPASPFFRTLYRFYLKRLLPAVGGLLSDFRAYRYLPESVEAFPDRQAFKALMTEAGFSHARHTDLSFGIVTIYEGRKPFTSP
;
A
#
# COMPACT_ATOMS: atom_id res chain seq x y z
N MET A 1 -10.46 -11.42 1.99
CA MET A 1 -10.28 -11.71 0.55
C MET A 1 -10.06 -13.19 0.24
N LEU A 2 -9.18 -13.92 0.95
CA LEU A 2 -8.89 -15.33 0.63
C LEU A 2 -10.14 -16.23 0.48
N ARG A 3 -11.12 -16.10 1.38
CA ARG A 3 -12.36 -16.90 1.37
C ARG A 3 -13.10 -16.88 0.03
N VAL A 4 -13.16 -15.73 -0.63
CA VAL A 4 -14.00 -15.52 -1.83
C VAL A 4 -13.29 -15.83 -3.15
N LEU A 5 -11.96 -16.01 -3.14
CA LEU A 5 -11.23 -16.40 -4.34
C LEU A 5 -11.46 -17.87 -4.67
N ALA A 6 -11.50 -18.20 -5.96
CA ALA A 6 -11.42 -19.59 -6.41
C ALA A 6 -10.05 -20.20 -6.06
N PRO A 7 -9.93 -21.53 -5.86
CA PRO A 7 -8.64 -22.20 -5.70
C PRO A 7 -7.67 -21.82 -6.83
N GLY A 8 -6.43 -21.46 -6.47
CA GLY A 8 -5.43 -20.98 -7.42
C GLY A 8 -5.58 -19.53 -7.86
N GLY A 9 -6.64 -18.81 -7.45
CA GLY A 9 -6.88 -17.41 -7.77
C GLY A 9 -5.85 -16.45 -7.17
N ILE A 10 -5.68 -15.29 -7.81
CA ILE A 10 -4.66 -14.29 -7.46
C ILE A 10 -5.34 -13.05 -6.88
N LEU A 11 -4.87 -12.62 -5.71
CA LEU A 11 -5.15 -11.29 -5.15
C LEU A 11 -4.05 -10.34 -5.62
N VAL A 12 -4.45 -9.18 -6.16
CA VAL A 12 -3.55 -8.07 -6.48
C VAL A 12 -4.07 -6.83 -5.76
N VAL A 13 -3.23 -6.17 -4.97
CA VAL A 13 -3.54 -4.94 -4.22
C VAL A 13 -2.56 -3.86 -4.64
N LEU A 14 -3.05 -2.74 -5.16
CA LEU A 14 -2.25 -1.56 -5.43
C LEU A 14 -2.49 -0.57 -4.30
N GLU A 15 -1.45 -0.25 -3.53
CA GLU A 15 -1.59 0.63 -2.37
C GLU A 15 -0.40 1.57 -2.24
N PHE A 16 -0.61 2.72 -1.58
CA PHE A 16 0.49 3.60 -1.22
C PHE A 16 1.43 2.93 -0.22
N SER A 17 2.71 3.25 -0.33
CA SER A 17 3.73 2.80 0.58
C SER A 17 4.77 3.90 0.77
N GLU A 18 5.61 3.73 1.79
CA GLU A 18 6.68 4.67 2.02
C GLU A 18 7.91 4.34 1.17
N PRO A 19 8.52 5.30 0.44
CA PRO A 19 9.71 5.03 -0.38
C PRO A 19 10.85 4.40 0.42
N ALA A 20 11.44 3.33 -0.13
CA ALA A 20 12.53 2.62 0.51
C ALA A 20 13.78 3.52 0.66
N SER A 21 14.10 4.30 -0.38
CA SER A 21 15.20 5.25 -0.37
C SER A 21 14.95 6.43 0.59
N PRO A 22 15.88 6.72 1.53
CA PRO A 22 15.75 7.85 2.46
C PRO A 22 15.57 9.21 1.77
N PHE A 23 16.23 9.39 0.62
CA PHE A 23 16.12 10.62 -0.17
C PHE A 23 14.69 10.81 -0.70
N PHE A 24 14.16 9.82 -1.41
CA PHE A 24 12.80 9.88 -1.96
C PHE A 24 11.75 9.92 -0.85
N ARG A 25 11.99 9.24 0.28
CA ARG A 25 11.10 9.29 1.45
C ARG A 25 10.99 10.70 2.02
N THR A 26 12.11 11.40 2.15
CA THR A 26 12.13 12.77 2.65
C THR A 26 11.38 13.71 1.71
N LEU A 27 11.63 13.59 0.40
CA LEU A 27 10.94 14.39 -0.61
C LEU A 27 9.42 14.12 -0.63
N TYR A 28 9.04 12.84 -0.55
CA TYR A 28 7.65 12.42 -0.50
C TYR A 28 6.92 12.93 0.75
N ARG A 29 7.53 12.82 1.92
CA ARG A 29 6.99 13.37 3.18
C ARG A 29 6.85 14.90 3.11
N PHE A 30 7.82 15.59 2.54
CA PHE A 30 7.74 17.04 2.34
C PHE A 30 6.56 17.40 1.44
N TYR A 31 6.39 16.70 0.32
CA TYR A 31 5.25 16.87 -0.57
C TYR A 31 3.92 16.66 0.16
N LEU A 32 3.75 15.51 0.83
CA LEU A 32 2.49 15.17 1.51
C LEU A 32 2.15 16.06 2.71
N LYS A 33 3.15 16.46 3.51
CA LYS A 33 2.91 17.20 4.76
C LYS A 33 2.88 18.71 4.59
N ARG A 34 3.49 19.24 3.52
CA ARG A 34 3.63 20.70 3.33
C ARG A 34 3.00 21.20 2.04
N LEU A 35 3.29 20.56 0.91
CA LEU A 35 2.76 21.02 -0.38
C LEU A 35 1.28 20.66 -0.54
N LEU A 36 0.93 19.39 -0.28
CA LEU A 36 -0.42 18.88 -0.48
C LEU A 36 -1.46 19.62 0.38
N PRO A 37 -1.25 19.90 1.68
CA PRO A 37 -2.22 20.65 2.48
C PRO A 37 -2.31 22.13 2.08
N ALA A 38 -1.19 22.73 1.67
CA ALA A 38 -1.16 24.13 1.23
C ALA A 38 -1.93 24.33 -0.09
N VAL A 39 -1.81 23.39 -1.03
CA VAL A 39 -2.52 23.43 -2.31
C VAL A 39 -3.96 22.92 -2.17
N GLY A 40 -4.18 21.87 -1.39
CA GLY A 40 -5.50 21.28 -1.13
C GLY A 40 -6.43 22.24 -0.39
N GLY A 41 -5.89 23.04 0.54
CA GLY A 41 -6.64 24.11 1.22
C GLY A 41 -7.05 25.27 0.31
N LEU A 42 -6.45 25.41 -0.87
CA LEU A 42 -6.85 26.41 -1.88
C LEU A 42 -7.91 25.90 -2.87
N LEU A 43 -8.07 24.57 -3.02
CA LEU A 43 -8.82 23.97 -4.13
C LEU A 43 -10.03 23.12 -3.72
N SER A 44 -10.09 22.49 -2.51
CA SER A 44 -11.30 21.79 -2.03
C SER A 44 -11.35 21.52 -0.50
N ASP A 45 -12.16 20.54 -0.03
CA ASP A 45 -12.38 20.20 1.39
C ASP A 45 -11.10 19.70 2.06
N PHE A 46 -10.55 20.56 2.93
CA PHE A 46 -9.30 20.40 3.67
C PHE A 46 -9.15 19.03 4.37
N ARG A 47 -10.27 18.38 4.73
CA ARG A 47 -10.29 17.11 5.47
C ARG A 47 -9.73 15.94 4.67
N ALA A 48 -10.00 15.86 3.36
CA ALA A 48 -9.53 14.74 2.53
C ALA A 48 -8.00 14.74 2.37
N TYR A 49 -7.39 15.93 2.26
CA TYR A 49 -5.94 16.08 2.14
C TYR A 49 -5.18 15.91 3.45
N ARG A 50 -5.88 15.94 4.58
CA ARG A 50 -5.33 15.55 5.88
C ARG A 50 -5.40 14.04 6.10
N TYR A 51 -6.51 13.42 5.69
CA TYR A 51 -6.70 11.98 5.82
C TYR A 51 -5.69 11.18 4.99
N LEU A 52 -5.36 11.63 3.78
CA LEU A 52 -4.46 10.88 2.89
C LEU A 52 -3.04 10.65 3.50
N PRO A 53 -2.31 11.67 3.98
CA PRO A 53 -1.04 11.43 4.67
C PRO A 53 -1.18 10.52 5.89
N GLU A 54 -2.25 10.69 6.68
CA GLU A 54 -2.52 9.89 7.88
C GLU A 54 -2.78 8.42 7.50
N SER A 55 -3.53 8.14 6.43
CA SER A 55 -3.81 6.78 5.98
C SER A 55 -2.58 6.09 5.40
N VAL A 56 -1.72 6.83 4.68
CA VAL A 56 -0.45 6.31 4.16
C VAL A 56 0.50 5.93 5.31
N GLU A 57 0.57 6.75 6.36
CA GLU A 57 1.42 6.46 7.53
C GLU A 57 0.89 5.31 8.39
N ALA A 58 -0.44 5.13 8.45
CA ALA A 58 -1.07 4.04 9.20
C ALA A 58 -0.97 2.69 8.48
N PHE A 59 -0.70 2.66 7.18
CA PHE A 59 -0.63 1.42 6.42
C PHE A 59 0.64 0.61 6.80
N PRO A 60 0.56 -0.73 6.96
CA PRO A 60 1.71 -1.55 7.29
C PRO A 60 2.82 -1.42 6.23
N ASP A 61 4.07 -1.52 6.66
CA ASP A 61 5.18 -1.59 5.71
C ASP A 61 5.10 -2.84 4.81
N ARG A 62 5.95 -2.90 3.79
CA ARG A 62 5.92 -3.97 2.78
C ARG A 62 6.07 -5.37 3.35
N GLN A 63 6.93 -5.54 4.36
CA GLN A 63 7.17 -6.86 4.94
C GLN A 63 6.06 -7.21 5.92
N ALA A 64 5.60 -6.25 6.72
CA ALA A 64 4.45 -6.41 7.60
C ALA A 64 3.18 -6.78 6.80
N PHE A 65 2.89 -6.08 5.71
CA PHE A 65 1.72 -6.40 4.88
C PHE A 65 1.84 -7.77 4.19
N LYS A 66 3.03 -8.13 3.69
CA LYS A 66 3.27 -9.49 3.18
C LYS A 66 3.10 -10.57 4.26
N ALA A 67 3.53 -10.30 5.49
CA ALA A 67 3.34 -11.20 6.61
C ALA A 67 1.84 -11.38 6.90
N LEU A 68 1.06 -10.29 6.92
CA LEU A 68 -0.40 -10.34 7.06
C LEU A 68 -1.06 -11.15 5.93
N MET A 69 -0.60 -11.01 4.68
CA MET A 69 -1.09 -11.83 3.56
C MET A 69 -0.79 -13.32 3.77
N THR A 70 0.41 -13.63 4.24
CA THR A 70 0.85 -15.01 4.49
C THR A 70 0.06 -15.63 5.65
N GLU A 71 -0.12 -14.89 6.76
CA GLU A 71 -0.93 -15.28 7.91
C GLU A 71 -2.40 -15.49 7.52
N ALA A 72 -2.93 -14.65 6.63
CA ALA A 72 -4.27 -14.80 6.08
C ALA A 72 -4.43 -16.02 5.17
N GLY A 73 -3.35 -16.76 4.84
CA GLY A 73 -3.35 -18.00 4.08
C GLY A 73 -3.04 -17.85 2.58
N PHE A 74 -2.52 -16.70 2.13
CA PHE A 74 -2.02 -16.57 0.77
C PHE A 74 -0.63 -17.20 0.63
N SER A 75 -0.41 -17.93 -0.46
CA SER A 75 0.91 -18.40 -0.87
C SER A 75 1.56 -17.41 -1.83
N HIS A 76 2.89 -17.51 -2.01
CA HIS A 76 3.64 -16.70 -2.98
C HIS A 76 3.45 -15.18 -2.78
N ALA A 77 3.29 -14.73 -1.53
CA ALA A 77 3.13 -13.31 -1.21
C ALA A 77 4.38 -12.52 -1.64
N ARG A 78 4.22 -11.62 -2.60
CA ARG A 78 5.28 -10.78 -3.14
C ARG A 78 4.81 -9.33 -3.28
N HIS A 79 5.76 -8.43 -3.44
CA HIS A 79 5.47 -7.04 -3.74
C HIS A 79 6.36 -6.52 -4.87
N THR A 80 5.91 -5.47 -5.54
CA THR A 80 6.67 -4.75 -6.57
C THR A 80 6.47 -3.26 -6.39
N ASP A 81 7.57 -2.53 -6.25
CA ASP A 81 7.54 -1.09 -6.05
C ASP A 81 7.44 -0.34 -7.37
N LEU A 82 6.60 0.68 -7.37
CA LEU A 82 6.41 1.63 -8.45
C LEU A 82 6.81 3.02 -7.97
N SER A 83 7.22 3.88 -8.90
CA SER A 83 7.54 5.28 -8.61
C SER A 83 8.47 5.45 -7.40
N PHE A 84 9.58 4.70 -7.39
CA PHE A 84 10.57 4.67 -6.29
C PHE A 84 10.01 4.22 -4.93
N GLY A 85 8.90 3.47 -4.93
CA GLY A 85 8.28 2.93 -3.74
C GLY A 85 7.29 3.87 -3.06
N ILE A 86 6.73 4.85 -3.80
CA ILE A 86 5.55 5.61 -3.36
C ILE A 86 4.29 4.73 -3.43
N VAL A 87 4.24 3.83 -4.41
CA VAL A 87 3.15 2.89 -4.62
C VAL A 87 3.74 1.50 -4.72
N THR A 88 3.05 0.52 -4.15
CA THR A 88 3.46 -0.88 -4.20
C THR A 88 2.29 -1.75 -4.64
N ILE A 89 2.57 -2.65 -5.57
CA ILE A 89 1.67 -3.75 -5.91
C ILE A 89 2.02 -4.91 -4.99
N TYR A 90 1.03 -5.47 -4.30
CA TYR A 90 1.14 -6.70 -3.53
C TYR A 90 0.35 -7.80 -4.22
N GLU A 91 0.95 -8.97 -4.33
CA GLU A 91 0.32 -10.12 -4.97
C GLU A 91 0.40 -11.34 -4.07
N GLY A 92 -0.67 -12.12 -4.03
CA GLY A 92 -0.74 -13.39 -3.29
C GLY A 92 -1.70 -14.35 -3.96
N ARG A 93 -1.39 -15.66 -3.88
CA ARG A 93 -2.18 -16.71 -4.54
C ARG A 93 -2.91 -17.56 -3.50
N LYS A 94 -4.22 -17.75 -3.68
CA LYS A 94 -4.97 -18.74 -2.91
C LYS A 94 -4.43 -20.13 -3.23
N PRO A 95 -3.97 -20.92 -2.25
CA PRO A 95 -3.51 -22.28 -2.50
C PRO A 95 -4.59 -23.11 -3.19
N PHE A 96 -4.18 -24.08 -4.02
CA PHE A 96 -5.08 -25.14 -4.41
C PHE A 96 -5.35 -25.97 -3.16
N THR A 97 -6.57 -25.91 -2.66
CA THR A 97 -7.02 -26.86 -1.65
C THR A 97 -7.41 -28.11 -2.44
N SER A 98 -6.66 -29.21 -2.28
CA SER A 98 -7.20 -30.51 -2.69
C SER A 98 -8.50 -30.73 -1.91
N PRO A 99 -9.58 -31.18 -2.56
CA PRO A 99 -10.84 -31.47 -1.88
C PRO A 99 -10.69 -32.52 -0.78
#